data_AF-A0A1E7Y0V5-F1
#
_entry.id   AF-A0A1E7Y0V5-F1
#
_cell.length_a   1.000
_cell.length_b   1.000
_cell.length_c   1.000
_cell.angle_alpha   90.00
_cell.angle_beta   90.00
_cell.angle_gamma   90.00
#
_symmetry.space_group_name_H-M   'P 1'
#
loop_
_entity.id
_entity.type
_entity.pdbx_description
1 polymer ?
#
loop_
_entity_poly.entity_id
_entity_poly.type
_entity_poly.pdbx_seq_one_letter_code
_entity_poly.pdbx_strand_id
1 'polypeptide(L)'
;MDSVYFLLALAIILALFWTAKQRRIAAIRHVLNRKRNGGKDKAMEELARQFIGKECIIYTVTSTDSSIQGTVKDVTDGGIVLEKDGNVEAVNLEYVTRIREYPRNAKGKKKTIVF
;
A
#
# COMPACT_ATOMS: atom_id res chain seq x y z
N MET A 1 53.71 -17.10 -23.58
CA MET A 1 53.33 -16.45 -22.31
C MET A 1 52.13 -15.53 -22.50
N ASP A 2 51.97 -14.94 -23.69
CA ASP A 2 50.94 -13.96 -24.01
C ASP A 2 49.50 -14.48 -23.87
N SER A 3 49.22 -15.71 -24.35
CA SER A 3 47.88 -16.31 -24.24
C SER A 3 47.41 -16.50 -22.79
N VAL A 4 48.32 -16.70 -21.83
CA VAL A 4 47.97 -16.85 -20.41
C VAL A 4 47.56 -15.51 -19.82
N TYR A 5 48.26 -14.43 -20.17
CA TYR A 5 47.88 -13.07 -19.75
C TYR A 5 46.56 -12.62 -20.37
N PHE A 6 46.28 -12.98 -21.62
CA PHE A 6 44.98 -12.71 -22.26
C PHE A 6 43.83 -13.44 -21.57
N LEU A 7 44.01 -14.73 -21.23
CA LEU A 7 42.99 -15.49 -20.49
C LEU A 7 42.77 -14.94 -19.08
N LEU A 8 43.84 -14.52 -18.41
CA LEU A 8 43.78 -13.93 -17.07
C LEU A 8 43.08 -12.57 -17.09
N ALA A 9 43.39 -11.72 -18.08
CA ALA A 9 42.71 -10.44 -18.28
C ALA A 9 41.21 -10.63 -18.60
N LEU A 10 40.86 -11.60 -19.45
CA LEU A 10 39.48 -11.93 -19.77
C LEU A 10 38.70 -12.41 -18.53
N ALA A 11 39.31 -13.25 -17.70
CA ALA A 11 38.69 -13.71 -16.45
C ALA A 11 38.43 -12.56 -15.47
N ILE A 12 39.35 -11.60 -15.36
CA ILE A 12 39.19 -10.40 -14.53
C ILE A 12 38.05 -9.52 -15.05
N ILE A 13 37.96 -9.30 -16.37
CA ILE A 13 36.89 -8.51 -16.99
C ILE A 13 35.52 -9.15 -16.73
N LEU A 14 35.41 -10.47 -16.88
CA LEU A 14 34.17 -11.21 -16.60
C LEU A 14 33.77 -11.14 -15.12
N ALA A 15 34.74 -11.22 -14.20
CA ALA A 15 34.49 -11.09 -12.77
C ALA A 15 34.00 -9.67 -12.38
N LEU A 16 34.59 -8.62 -12.97
CA LEU A 16 34.14 -7.23 -12.77
C LEU A 16 32.72 -7.01 -13.32
N PHE A 17 32.40 -7.58 -14.48
CA PHE A 17 31.06 -7.50 -15.06
C PHE A 17 30.00 -8.22 -14.20
N TRP A 18 30.33 -9.41 -13.67
CA TRP A 18 29.44 -10.18 -12.81
C TRP A 18 29.15 -9.48 -11.49
N THR A 19 30.18 -8.94 -10.83
CA THR A 19 30.04 -8.22 -9.56
C THR A 19 29.25 -6.91 -9.74
N ALA A 20 29.44 -6.20 -10.85
CA ALA A 20 28.64 -5.01 -11.18
C ALA A 20 27.14 -5.34 -11.35
N LYS A 21 26.82 -6.47 -12.00
CA LYS A 21 25.43 -6.92 -12.18
C LYS A 21 24.79 -7.35 -10.86
N GLN A 22 25.51 -8.06 -9.99
CA GLN A 22 25.00 -8.49 -8.68
C GLN A 22 24.69 -7.31 -7.75
N ARG A 23 25.51 -6.24 -7.76
CA ARG A 23 25.26 -5.02 -6.98
C ARG A 23 23.94 -4.35 -7.36
N ARG A 24 23.63 -4.27 -8.65
CA ARG A 24 22.36 -3.70 -9.13
C ARG A 24 21.16 -4.52 -8.67
N ILE A 25 21.24 -5.85 -8.77
CA ILE A 25 20.16 -6.75 -8.33
C ILE A 25 19.97 -6.66 -6.81
N ALA A 26 21.04 -6.61 -6.02
CA ALA A 26 20.96 -6.46 -4.57
C ALA A 26 20.34 -5.12 -4.16
N ALA A 27 20.72 -4.00 -4.81
CA ALA A 27 20.14 -2.69 -4.55
C ALA A 27 18.64 -2.63 -4.92
N ILE A 28 18.25 -3.17 -6.08
CA ILE A 28 16.84 -3.26 -6.50
C ILE A 28 16.06 -4.12 -5.52
N ARG A 29 16.60 -5.28 -5.12
CA ARG A 29 15.97 -6.19 -4.16
C ARG A 29 15.86 -5.56 -2.77
N HIS A 30 16.83 -4.75 -2.36
CA HIS A 30 16.80 -4.00 -1.11
C HIS A 30 15.76 -2.88 -1.14
N VAL A 31 15.64 -2.14 -2.25
CA VAL A 31 14.59 -1.11 -2.44
C VAL A 31 13.21 -1.76 -2.50
N LEU A 32 13.06 -2.88 -3.22
CA LEU A 32 11.80 -3.62 -3.31
C LEU A 32 11.40 -4.22 -1.95
N ASN A 33 12.35 -4.81 -1.21
CA ASN A 33 12.09 -5.31 0.14
C ASN A 33 11.85 -4.18 1.14
N ARG A 34 12.47 -3.00 1.00
CA ARG A 34 12.20 -1.84 1.86
C ARG A 34 10.81 -1.27 1.60
N LYS A 35 10.38 -1.23 0.33
CA LYS A 35 9.00 -0.91 -0.07
C LYS A 35 7.99 -1.96 0.45
N ARG A 36 8.39 -3.23 0.48
CA ARG A 36 7.60 -4.35 0.99
C ARG A 36 7.56 -4.47 2.52
N ASN A 37 8.58 -3.94 3.22
CA ASN A 37 8.72 -3.89 4.67
C ASN A 37 8.13 -2.62 5.32
N GLY A 38 7.30 -1.86 4.59
CA GLY A 38 6.27 -0.97 5.16
C GLY A 38 5.17 -1.77 5.90
N GLY A 39 5.56 -2.72 6.74
CA GLY A 39 4.72 -3.77 7.30
C GLY A 39 3.64 -3.30 8.29
N LYS A 40 3.60 -2.01 8.61
CA LYS A 40 2.50 -1.41 9.39
C LYS A 40 1.26 -1.17 8.53
N ASP A 41 1.44 -0.82 7.26
CA ASP A 41 0.33 -0.48 6.36
C ASP A 41 -0.44 -1.73 5.93
N LYS A 42 0.24 -2.89 5.84
CA LYS A 42 -0.42 -4.16 5.50
C LYS A 42 -1.47 -4.60 6.51
N ALA A 43 -1.22 -4.38 7.80
CA ALA A 43 -2.18 -4.77 8.84
C ALA A 43 -3.47 -3.93 8.74
N MET A 44 -3.34 -2.61 8.54
CA MET A 44 -4.49 -1.73 8.34
C MET A 44 -5.19 -2.03 7.01
N GLU A 45 -4.45 -2.31 5.94
CA GLU A 45 -4.99 -2.68 4.63
C GLU A 45 -5.81 -3.99 4.71
N GLU A 46 -5.31 -5.01 5.39
CA GLU A 46 -6.04 -6.27 5.61
C GLU A 46 -7.33 -6.08 6.41
N LEU A 47 -7.31 -5.19 7.43
CA LEU A 47 -8.52 -4.83 8.17
C LEU A 47 -9.50 -4.05 7.29
N ALA A 48 -9.01 -3.09 6.50
CA ALA A 48 -9.82 -2.28 5.60
C ALA A 48 -10.51 -3.13 4.52
N ARG A 49 -9.86 -4.18 4.01
CA ARG A 49 -10.46 -5.12 3.04
C ARG A 49 -11.74 -5.79 3.56
N GLN A 50 -11.90 -5.96 4.87
CA GLN A 50 -13.13 -6.51 5.47
C GLN A 50 -14.34 -5.58 5.36
N PHE A 51 -14.12 -4.34 4.94
CA PHE A 51 -15.15 -3.32 4.74
C PHE A 51 -15.59 -3.16 3.29
N ILE A 52 -14.98 -3.89 2.33
CA ILE A 52 -15.41 -3.88 0.92
C ILE A 52 -16.90 -4.24 0.82
N GLY A 53 -17.64 -3.43 0.05
CA GLY A 53 -19.09 -3.53 -0.11
C GLY A 53 -19.91 -2.90 1.02
N LYS A 54 -19.28 -2.41 2.09
CA LYS A 54 -19.96 -1.76 3.22
C LYS A 54 -19.88 -0.25 3.13
N GLU A 55 -20.97 0.40 3.50
CA GLU A 55 -21.01 1.85 3.70
C GLU A 55 -20.25 2.18 4.99
N CYS A 56 -19.19 2.98 4.89
CA CYS A 56 -18.26 3.24 5.98
C CYS A 56 -18.04 4.74 6.22
N ILE A 57 -17.50 5.01 7.40
CA ILE A 57 -17.01 6.31 7.86
C ILE A 57 -15.51 6.13 8.09
N ILE A 58 -14.72 6.92 7.38
CA ILE A 58 -13.27 6.95 7.46
C ILE A 58 -12.86 8.20 8.23
N TYR A 59 -12.10 7.97 9.29
CA TYR A 59 -11.50 9.03 10.11
C TYR A 59 -10.03 9.12 9.73
N THR A 60 -9.58 10.31 9.35
CA THR A 60 -8.18 10.60 9.07
C THR A 60 -7.53 11.35 10.23
N VAL A 61 -6.21 11.49 10.21
CA VAL A 61 -5.46 12.29 11.20
C VAL A 61 -5.90 13.75 11.27
N THR A 62 -6.56 14.28 10.23
CA THR A 62 -7.09 15.65 10.18
C THR A 62 -8.60 15.72 10.43
N SER A 63 -9.26 14.61 10.75
CA SER A 63 -10.70 14.58 11.00
C SER A 63 -11.02 15.19 12.37
N THR A 64 -11.04 16.52 12.44
CA THR A 64 -11.57 17.26 13.61
C THR A 64 -13.09 17.34 13.54
N ASP A 65 -13.65 17.62 12.34
CA ASP A 65 -15.11 17.77 12.12
C ASP A 65 -15.60 17.17 10.79
N SER A 66 -14.70 16.68 9.93
CA SER A 66 -15.04 16.08 8.64
C SER A 66 -14.59 14.62 8.58
N SER A 67 -15.57 13.72 8.54
CA SER A 67 -15.35 12.31 8.23
C SER A 67 -15.67 12.04 6.77
N ILE A 68 -14.85 11.23 6.12
CA ILE A 68 -15.09 10.80 4.74
C ILE A 68 -16.07 9.63 4.81
N GLN A 69 -17.09 9.63 3.97
CA GLN A 69 -18.14 8.60 3.99
C GLN A 69 -18.38 8.08 2.60
N GLY A 70 -18.62 6.77 2.48
CA GLY A 70 -18.97 6.14 1.22
C GLY A 70 -18.98 4.63 1.32
N THR A 71 -19.40 3.97 0.26
CA THR A 71 -19.29 2.51 0.14
C THR A 71 -17.89 2.16 -0.31
N VAL A 72 -17.20 1.30 0.44
CA VAL A 72 -15.86 0.84 0.05
C VAL A 72 -15.98 -0.05 -1.19
N LYS A 73 -15.37 0.36 -2.29
CA LYS A 73 -15.36 -0.40 -3.55
C LYS A 73 -14.13 -1.27 -3.65
N ASP A 74 -12.98 -0.77 -3.23
CA ASP A 74 -11.71 -1.48 -3.32
C ASP A 74 -10.72 -1.00 -2.26
N VAL A 75 -9.75 -1.84 -1.93
CA VAL A 75 -8.65 -1.56 -0.99
C VAL A 75 -7.37 -2.19 -1.51
N THR A 76 -6.46 -1.35 -2.01
CA THR A 76 -5.22 -1.80 -2.66
C THR A 76 -4.05 -0.86 -2.38
N ASP A 77 -2.85 -1.42 -2.24
CA ASP A 77 -1.57 -0.71 -2.18
C ASP A 77 -1.57 0.52 -1.24
N GLY A 78 -2.10 0.36 -0.02
CA GLY A 78 -2.17 1.45 0.96
C GLY A 78 -3.25 2.50 0.68
N GLY A 79 -4.27 2.21 -0.14
CA GLY A 79 -5.41 3.09 -0.40
C GLY A 79 -6.77 2.42 -0.22
N ILE A 80 -7.81 3.23 0.00
CA ILE A 80 -9.22 2.84 -0.01
C ILE A 80 -9.92 3.64 -1.11
N VAL A 81 -10.71 2.96 -1.95
CA VAL A 81 -11.63 3.60 -2.90
C VAL A 81 -13.04 3.57 -2.32
N LEU A 82 -13.65 4.75 -2.21
CA LEU A 82 -15.01 4.97 -1.73
C LEU A 82 -15.89 5.48 -2.86
N GLU A 83 -17.16 5.08 -2.86
CA GLU A 83 -18.18 5.64 -3.74
C GLU A 83 -19.33 6.21 -2.91
N LYS A 84 -19.72 7.45 -3.22
CA LYS A 84 -20.87 8.12 -2.62
C LYS A 84 -21.61 8.94 -3.67
N ASP A 85 -22.90 8.68 -3.83
CA ASP A 85 -23.77 9.42 -4.75
C ASP A 85 -23.22 9.53 -6.19
N GLY A 86 -22.57 8.46 -6.68
CA GLY A 86 -21.95 8.39 -8.00
C GLY A 86 -20.54 9.02 -8.10
N ASN A 87 -20.06 9.67 -7.04
CA ASN A 87 -18.70 10.19 -6.96
C ASN A 87 -17.77 9.13 -6.36
N VAL A 88 -16.61 8.95 -6.98
CA VAL A 88 -15.57 8.02 -6.54
C VAL A 88 -14.40 8.82 -5.97
N GLU A 89 -14.02 8.51 -4.74
CA GLU A 89 -12.91 9.16 -4.02
C GLU A 89 -11.90 8.11 -3.55
N ALA A 90 -10.61 8.45 -3.61
CA ALA A 90 -9.54 7.62 -3.08
C ALA A 90 -8.93 8.24 -1.82
N VAL A 91 -8.73 7.43 -0.79
CA VAL A 91 -8.18 7.84 0.51
C VAL A 91 -6.90 7.04 0.79
N ASN A 92 -5.82 7.72 1.14
CA ASN A 92 -4.57 7.07 1.55
C ASN A 92 -4.71 6.49 2.98
N LEU A 93 -4.48 5.18 3.12
CA LEU A 93 -4.56 4.44 4.40
C LEU A 93 -3.54 4.92 5.42
N GLU A 94 -2.40 5.48 5.00
CA GLU A 94 -1.36 6.01 5.89
C GLU A 94 -1.92 7.11 6.82
N TYR A 95 -2.93 7.85 6.36
CA TYR A 95 -3.58 8.91 7.12
C TYR A 95 -4.86 8.47 7.83
N VAL A 96 -5.28 7.21 7.68
CA VAL A 96 -6.51 6.69 8.31
C VAL A 96 -6.23 6.26 9.74
N THR A 97 -6.96 6.85 10.68
CA THR A 97 -6.89 6.49 12.11
C THR A 97 -7.93 5.45 12.49
N ARG A 98 -9.08 5.43 11.82
CA ARG A 98 -10.18 4.50 12.10
C ARG A 98 -11.09 4.30 10.91
N ILE A 99 -11.56 3.06 10.73
CA ILE A 99 -12.62 2.69 9.79
C ILE A 99 -13.80 2.17 10.60
N ARG A 100 -15.01 2.62 10.28
CA ARG A 100 -16.24 2.19 10.95
C ARG A 100 -17.33 1.97 9.91
N GLU A 101 -17.99 0.81 9.96
CA GLU A 101 -19.23 0.61 9.20
C GLU A 101 -20.31 1.57 9.69
N TYR A 102 -21.03 2.18 8.75
CA TYR A 102 -22.04 3.17 9.04
C TYR A 102 -23.15 2.53 9.89
N PRO A 103 -23.43 3.04 11.10
CA PRO A 103 -24.37 2.42 12.02
C PRO A 103 -25.78 2.35 11.43
N ARG A 104 -26.36 1.15 11.49
CA ARG A 104 -27.75 0.88 11.11
C ARG A 104 -28.55 0.50 12.35
N ASN A 105 -29.87 0.74 12.32
CA ASN A 105 -30.78 0.30 13.38
C ASN A 105 -31.15 -1.18 13.20
N ALA A 106 -31.90 -1.74 14.15
CA ALA A 106 -32.36 -3.14 14.08
C ALA A 106 -33.23 -3.44 12.84
N LYS A 107 -33.76 -2.40 12.17
CA LYS A 107 -34.53 -2.49 10.93
C LYS A 107 -33.67 -2.24 9.68
N GLY A 108 -32.34 -2.17 9.81
CA GLY A 108 -31.40 -1.91 8.72
C GLY A 108 -31.34 -0.48 8.19
N LYS A 109 -32.10 0.47 8.76
CA LYS A 109 -32.06 1.89 8.36
C LYS A 109 -30.84 2.60 8.93
N LYS A 110 -30.26 3.50 8.14
CA LYS A 110 -29.12 4.35 8.50
C LYS A 110 -29.44 5.21 9.74
N LYS A 111 -28.56 5.21 10.75
CA LYS A 111 -28.72 6.03 11.96
C LYS A 111 -28.14 7.43 11.74
N THR A 112 -28.78 8.47 12.29
CA THR A 112 -28.17 9.80 12.37
C THR A 112 -26.95 9.74 13.28
N ILE A 113 -25.85 10.35 12.85
CA ILE A 113 -24.61 10.47 13.63
C ILE A 113 -24.43 11.93 13.98
N VAL A 114 -24.13 12.19 15.24
CA VAL A 114 -23.63 13.47 15.72
C VAL A 114 -22.12 13.32 15.76
N PHE A 115 -21.41 14.15 14.99
CA PHE A 115 -19.95 14.18 14.92
C PHE A 115 -19.39 15.06 16.02
#